data_AF-A0A1E5PPX5-F1
#
_entry.id   AF-A0A1E5PPX5-F1
#
_cell.length_a   1.000
_cell.length_b   1.000
_cell.length_c   1.000
_cell.angle_alpha   90.00
_cell.angle_beta   90.00
_cell.angle_gamma   90.00
#
_symmetry.space_group_name_H-M   'P 1'
#
loop_
_entity.id
_entity.type
_entity.pdbx_description
1 polymer ?
#
loop_
_entity_poly.entity_id
_entity_poly.type
_entity_poly.pdbx_seq_one_letter_code
_entity_poly.pdbx_strand_id
1 'polypeptide(L)'
;MSERTGSAHAALLEAIVEALNLPLPSMAEGDERLYYGLLERRALAVRITLQANQTVSRDPRLAAAAIRTRTAEEPVTYTPYEFDKDGEDR
;
A
#
# COMPACT_ATOMS: atom_id res chain seq x y z
N MET A 1 22.79 -6.18 -14.25
CA MET A 1 21.64 -6.75 -13.51
C MET A 1 20.95 -7.75 -14.43
N SER A 2 20.65 -8.97 -13.98
CA SER A 2 19.92 -9.95 -14.80
C SER A 2 18.43 -9.58 -14.84
N GLU A 3 17.74 -9.80 -15.97
CA GLU A 3 16.31 -9.49 -16.16
C GLU A 3 15.44 -10.08 -15.04
N ARG A 4 15.79 -11.28 -14.57
CA ARG A 4 15.11 -11.98 -13.48
C ARG A 4 15.20 -11.23 -12.14
N THR A 5 16.33 -10.57 -11.87
CA THR A 5 16.54 -9.73 -10.69
C THR A 5 15.81 -8.40 -10.84
N GLY A 6 15.81 -7.81 -12.04
CA GLY A 6 15.03 -6.60 -12.35
C GLY A 6 13.53 -6.80 -12.12
N SER A 7 12.98 -7.90 -12.65
CA SER A 7 11.57 -8.29 -12.45
C SER A 7 11.22 -8.49 -10.98
N ALA A 8 12.11 -9.06 -10.16
CA ALA A 8 11.87 -9.24 -8.73
C ALA A 8 11.78 -7.90 -7.96
N HIS A 9 12.62 -6.93 -8.31
CA HIS A 9 12.58 -5.60 -7.68
C HIS A 9 11.36 -4.79 -8.16
N ALA A 10 10.99 -4.90 -9.44
CA ALA A 10 9.76 -4.30 -9.95
C ALA A 10 8.53 -4.82 -9.19
N ALA A 11 8.42 -6.14 -9.01
CA ALA A 11 7.33 -6.74 -8.24
C ALA A 11 7.29 -6.28 -6.77
N LEU A 12 8.45 -5.99 -6.16
CA LEU A 12 8.53 -5.40 -4.83
C LEU A 12 8.03 -3.95 -4.82
N LEU A 13 8.43 -3.14 -5.80
CA LEU A 13 7.95 -1.76 -5.93
C LEU A 13 6.43 -1.71 -6.16
N GLU A 14 5.89 -2.59 -7.00
CA GLU A 14 4.45 -2.75 -7.21
C GLU A 14 3.74 -3.09 -5.89
N ALA A 15 4.24 -4.06 -5.12
CA ALA A 15 3.64 -4.41 -3.83
C ALA A 15 3.65 -3.24 -2.83
N ILE A 16 4.72 -2.42 -2.82
CA ILE A 16 4.78 -1.21 -1.99
C ILE A 16 3.73 -0.19 -2.43
N VAL A 17 3.60 0.04 -3.74
CA VAL A 17 2.59 0.96 -4.29
C VAL A 17 1.17 0.45 -3.96
N GLU A 18 0.88 -0.82 -4.19
CA GLU A 18 -0.40 -1.45 -3.84
C GLU A 18 -0.76 -1.29 -2.36
N ALA A 19 0.23 -1.41 -1.46
CA ALA A 19 0.01 -1.26 -0.04
C ALA A 19 -0.30 0.19 0.36
N LEU A 20 0.41 1.17 -0.21
CA LEU A 20 0.38 2.56 0.23
C LEU A 20 -0.58 3.45 -0.57
N ASN A 21 -0.97 3.04 -1.78
CA ASN A 21 -1.91 3.77 -2.62
C ASN A 21 -3.36 3.49 -2.20
N LEU A 22 -3.74 4.05 -1.07
CA LEU A 22 -5.09 3.99 -0.53
C LEU A 22 -5.99 5.04 -1.22
N PRO A 23 -7.29 4.73 -1.46
CA PRO A 23 -8.22 5.75 -1.95
C PRO A 23 -8.37 6.85 -0.92
N LEU A 24 -8.55 8.10 -1.35
CA LEU A 24 -8.82 9.20 -0.41
C LEU A 24 -10.11 8.93 0.36
N PRO A 25 -10.18 9.24 1.66
CA PRO A 25 -11.40 9.11 2.44
C PRO A 25 -12.41 10.21 2.06
N SER A 26 -13.69 9.97 2.36
CA SER A 26 -14.69 11.03 2.40
C SER A 26 -14.29 12.14 3.40
N MET A 27 -14.95 13.30 3.31
CA MET A 27 -14.73 14.44 4.22
C MET A 27 -15.29 14.21 5.64
N ALA A 28 -15.82 13.02 5.94
CA ALA A 28 -16.26 12.67 7.27
C ALA A 28 -15.05 12.42 8.18
N GLU A 29 -14.99 13.09 9.33
CA GLU A 29 -13.89 12.96 10.29
C GLU A 29 -13.63 11.49 10.71
N GLY A 30 -14.67 10.66 10.76
CA GLY A 30 -14.55 9.23 11.01
C GLY A 30 -13.77 8.48 9.92
N ASP A 31 -14.03 8.80 8.65
CA ASP A 31 -13.34 8.20 7.51
C ASP A 31 -11.89 8.68 7.43
N GLU A 32 -11.62 9.96 7.71
CA GLU A 32 -10.25 10.49 7.77
C GLU A 32 -9.41 9.75 8.83
N ARG A 33 -9.96 9.56 10.05
CA ARG A 33 -9.26 8.81 11.10
C ARG A 33 -8.98 7.36 10.70
N LEU A 34 -9.96 6.70 10.07
CA LEU A 34 -9.79 5.33 9.58
C LEU A 34 -8.73 5.25 8.47
N TYR A 35 -8.72 6.21 7.55
CA TYR A 35 -7.70 6.32 6.51
C TYR A 35 -6.30 6.47 7.07
N TYR A 36 -6.07 7.45 7.95
CA TYR A 36 -4.74 7.68 8.51
C TYR A 36 -4.27 6.50 9.36
N GLY A 37 -5.18 5.90 10.14
CA GLY A 37 -4.86 4.70 10.91
C GLY A 37 -4.51 3.50 10.02
N LEU A 38 -5.19 3.30 8.90
CA LEU A 38 -4.85 2.25 7.94
C LEU A 38 -3.51 2.54 7.24
N LEU A 39 -3.30 3.77 6.79
CA LEU A 39 -2.06 4.19 6.13
C LEU A 39 -0.85 3.98 7.04
N GLU A 40 -0.97 4.35 8.31
CA GLU A 40 0.09 4.17 9.30
C GLU A 40 0.45 2.69 9.50
N ARG A 41 -0.55 1.82 9.69
CA ARG A 41 -0.33 0.38 9.86
C ARG A 41 0.35 -0.24 8.65
N ARG A 42 -0.14 0.05 7.44
CA ARG A 42 0.45 -0.46 6.20
C ARG A 42 1.86 0.07 5.97
N ALA A 43 2.10 1.37 6.23
CA ALA A 43 3.44 1.95 6.12
C ALA A 43 4.43 1.31 7.10
N LEU A 44 3.99 1.03 8.34
CA LEU A 44 4.81 0.34 9.33
C LEU A 44 5.12 -1.11 8.87
N ALA A 45 4.13 -1.84 8.38
CA ALA A 45 4.30 -3.21 7.89
C ALA A 45 5.27 -3.28 6.69
N VAL A 46 5.16 -2.34 5.74
CA VAL A 46 6.12 -2.22 4.62
C VAL A 46 7.52 -1.95 5.14
N ARG A 47 7.70 -0.98 6.04
CA ARG A 47 9.02 -0.65 6.61
C ARG A 47 9.67 -1.84 7.30
N ILE A 48 8.92 -2.56 8.13
CA ILE A 48 9.41 -3.77 8.82
C ILE A 48 9.82 -4.83 7.81
N THR A 49 8.99 -5.07 6.79
CA THR A 49 9.26 -6.08 5.76
C THR A 49 10.51 -5.75 4.95
N LEU A 50 10.71 -4.49 4.59
CA LEU A 50 11.92 -4.03 3.89
C LEU A 50 13.17 -4.16 4.74
N GLN A 51 13.10 -3.79 6.02
CA GLN A 51 14.21 -3.96 6.96
C GLN A 51 14.59 -5.44 7.10
N ALA A 52 13.60 -6.32 7.28
CA ALA A 52 13.80 -7.76 7.36
C ALA A 52 14.35 -8.35 6.05
N ASN A 53 13.90 -7.84 4.90
CA ASN A 53 14.43 -8.22 3.61
C ASN A 53 15.91 -7.86 3.46
N GLN A 54 16.30 -6.64 3.80
CA GLN A 54 17.70 -6.21 3.69
C GLN A 54 18.63 -7.00 4.62
N THR A 55 18.15 -7.35 5.81
CA THR A 55 18.98 -7.95 6.87
C THR A 55 18.99 -9.48 6.86
N VAL A 56 17.88 -10.12 6.51
CA VAL A 56 17.71 -11.57 6.65
C VAL A 56 17.59 -12.28 5.29
N SER A 57 16.53 -12.01 4.52
CA SER A 57 16.22 -12.85 3.35
C SER A 57 16.97 -12.43 2.09
N ARG A 58 17.16 -11.13 1.87
CA ARG A 58 17.72 -10.51 0.66
C ARG A 58 17.04 -10.95 -0.64
N ASP A 59 15.80 -11.44 -0.55
CA ASP A 59 14.98 -11.85 -1.69
C ASP A 59 13.77 -10.92 -1.84
N PRO A 60 13.77 -10.00 -2.82
CA PRO A 60 12.66 -9.09 -3.08
C PRO A 60 11.31 -9.79 -3.30
N ARG A 61 11.31 -11.05 -3.76
CA ARG A 61 10.07 -11.81 -4.01
C ARG A 61 9.36 -12.16 -2.71
N LEU A 62 10.12 -12.58 -1.69
CA LEU A 62 9.58 -12.87 -0.37
C LEU A 62 9.05 -11.60 0.30
N ALA A 63 9.75 -10.48 0.13
CA ALA A 63 9.28 -9.18 0.63
C ALA A 63 7.97 -8.74 -0.05
N ALA A 64 7.90 -8.85 -1.38
CA ALA A 64 6.70 -8.51 -2.14
C ALA A 64 5.49 -9.38 -1.71
N ALA A 65 5.70 -10.69 -1.55
CA ALA A 65 4.66 -11.60 -1.09
C ALA A 65 4.18 -11.25 0.33
N ALA A 66 5.10 -10.98 1.26
CA ALA A 66 4.75 -10.61 2.63
C ALA A 66 3.97 -9.29 2.70
N ILE A 67 4.35 -8.28 1.91
CA ILE A 67 3.60 -7.01 1.83
C ILE A 67 2.17 -7.28 1.34
N ARG A 68 1.99 -8.03 0.25
CA ARG A 68 0.66 -8.34 -0.28
C ARG A 68 -0.23 -9.09 0.71
N THR A 69 0.34 -10.06 1.45
CA THR A 69 -0.40 -10.77 2.50
C THR A 69 -0.89 -9.79 3.58
N ARG A 70 -0.02 -8.90 4.08
CA ARG A 70 -0.41 -7.89 5.07
C ARG A 70 -1.44 -6.90 4.53
N THR A 71 -1.31 -6.48 3.28
CA THR A 71 -2.28 -5.61 2.60
C THR A 71 -3.67 -6.26 2.54
N ALA A 72 -3.75 -7.57 2.29
CA ALA A 72 -5.02 -8.31 2.24
C ALA A 72 -5.67 -8.47 3.63
N GLU A 73 -4.87 -8.55 4.70
CA GLU A 73 -5.35 -8.60 6.09
C GLU A 73 -5.93 -7.26 6.58
N GLU A 74 -5.57 -6.15 5.93
CA GLU A 74 -5.98 -4.80 6.31
C GLU A 74 -6.76 -4.11 5.18
N PRO A 75 -8.00 -4.54 4.87
CA PRO A 75 -8.80 -3.94 3.79
C PRO A 75 -9.18 -2.49 4.11
N VAL A 76 -9.56 -1.74 3.06
CA VAL A 76 -10.18 -0.41 3.21
C VAL A 76 -11.56 -0.58 3.85
N THR A 77 -11.81 0.15 4.94
CA THR A 77 -13.06 0.06 5.72
C THR A 77 -13.77 1.41 5.89
N TYR A 78 -13.23 2.47 5.30
CA TYR A 78 -13.85 3.80 5.27
C TYR A 78 -14.52 4.04 3.91
N THR A 79 -15.38 5.05 3.83
CA THR A 79 -16.01 5.44 2.57
C THR A 79 -15.01 6.19 1.68
N PRO A 80 -14.68 5.71 0.48
CA PRO A 80 -13.82 6.45 -0.44
C PRO A 80 -14.47 7.75 -0.92
N TYR A 81 -13.66 8.76 -1.19
CA TYR A 81 -14.11 9.96 -1.89
C TYR A 81 -14.43 9.64 -3.35
N GLU A 82 -15.65 9.94 -3.77
CA GLU A 82 -16.04 9.90 -5.17
C GLU A 82 -15.83 11.29 -5.78
N PHE A 83 -14.97 11.39 -6.80
CA PHE A 83 -14.93 12.60 -7.61
C PHE A 83 -16.22 12.63 -8.43
N ASP A 84 -17.17 13.50 -8.05
CA ASP A 84 -18.26 13.84 -8.94
C ASP A 84 -17.64 14.46 -10.21
N LYS A 85 -17.74 13.74 -11.32
CA LYS A 85 -17.24 14.21 -12.62
C LYS A 85 -18.14 15.26 -13.26
N ASP A 86 -19.23 15.62 -12.60
CA ASP A 86 -20.19 16.60 -13.09
C ASP A 86 -19.85 17.99 -12.54
N GLY A 87 -18.69 18.49 -12.97
CA GLY A 87 -18.43 19.92 -13.02
C GLY A 87 -19.27 20.56 -14.11
N GLU A 88 -20.58 20.69 -13.90
CA GLU A 88 -21.35 21.74 -14.56
C GLU A 88 -21.21 23.00 -13.72
N ASP A 89 -20.31 23.88 -14.15
CA ASP A 89 -20.27 25.27 -13.71
C ASP A 89 -21.69 25.85 -13.79
N ARG A 90 -22.22 26.33 -12.66
CA ARG A 90 -23.34 27.26 -12.61
C ARG A 90 -22.96 28.48 -11.79
#